data_AF-A0A945PYS2-F1
#
_entry.id   AF-A0A945PYS2-F1
#
_cell.length_a   1.000
_cell.length_b   1.000
_cell.length_c   1.000
_cell.angle_alpha   90.00
_cell.angle_beta   90.00
_cell.angle_gamma   90.00
#
_symmetry.space_group_name_H-M   'P 1'
#
loop_
_entity.id
_entity.type
_entity.pdbx_description
1 polymer ?
#
loop_
_entity_poly.entity_id
_entity_poly.type
_entity_poly.pdbx_seq_one_letter_code
_entity_poly.pdbx_strand_id
1 'polypeptide(L)' 'MPKEDPNRFIADHVIGLPRSGIRDFFELVAAMKDVISLGIGEPDFTTPWHIREAAIYSLEKGRTHYTSNL' A
#
# COMPACT_ATOMS: atom_id res chain seq x y z
N MET A 1 14.01 27.50 20.19
CA MET A 1 13.36 27.76 18.88
C MET A 1 11.92 27.30 19.00
N PRO A 2 10.92 28.14 18.69
CA PRO A 2 9.52 27.69 18.70
C PRO A 2 9.36 26.57 17.67
N LYS A 3 8.74 25.46 18.08
CA LYS A 3 8.39 24.37 17.15
C LYS A 3 7.31 24.89 16.22
N GLU A 4 7.62 25.04 14.94
CA GLU A 4 6.64 25.43 13.92
C GLU A 4 5.54 24.37 13.83
N ASP A 5 4.29 24.80 13.60
CA ASP A 5 3.16 23.91 13.39
C ASP A 5 3.32 23.19 12.04
N PRO A 6 3.51 21.86 12.02
CA PRO A 6 3.71 21.10 10.78
C PRO A 6 2.51 21.16 9.84
N ASN A 7 1.31 21.49 10.35
CA ASN A 7 0.11 21.59 9.53
C ASN A 7 0.15 22.74 8.53
N ARG A 8 1.02 23.75 8.73
CA ARG A 8 1.21 24.87 7.79
C ARG A 8 1.63 24.42 6.39
N PHE A 9 2.29 23.27 6.27
CA PHE A 9 2.79 22.74 5.00
C PHE A 9 1.82 21.76 4.32
N ILE A 10 0.71 21.43 4.98
CA ILE A 10 -0.26 20.43 4.52
C ILE A 10 -1.49 21.15 3.98
N ALA A 11 -2.05 20.67 2.86
CA ALA A 11 -3.25 21.24 2.29
C ALA A 11 -4.47 21.01 3.21
N ASP A 12 -5.31 22.04 3.37
CA ASP A 12 -6.44 22.04 4.33
C ASP A 12 -7.38 20.83 4.17
N HIS A 13 -7.67 20.42 2.92
CA HIS A 13 -8.54 19.28 2.66
C HIS A 13 -7.94 17.94 3.11
N VAL A 14 -6.61 17.83 3.17
CA VAL A 14 -5.91 16.63 3.66
C VAL A 14 -5.95 16.58 5.19
N ILE A 15 -5.84 17.73 5.86
CA ILE A 15 -5.96 17.84 7.32
C ILE A 15 -7.33 17.33 7.81
N GLY A 16 -8.38 17.59 7.03
CA GLY A 16 -9.74 17.15 7.33
C GLY A 16 -10.05 15.69 7.00
N LEU A 17 -9.13 14.92 6.39
CA LEU A 17 -9.41 13.53 6.03
C LEU A 17 -9.50 12.65 7.29
N PRO A 18 -10.61 11.90 7.47
CA PRO A 18 -10.74 10.99 8.60
C PRO A 18 -9.74 9.84 8.48
N ARG A 19 -9.41 9.25 9.63
CA ARG A 19 -8.63 8.00 9.67
C ARG A 19 -9.41 6.86 9.00
N SER A 20 -8.68 5.94 8.36
CA SER A 20 -9.30 4.78 7.73
C SER A 20 -9.81 3.80 8.80
N GLY A 21 -11.13 3.68 8.91
CA GLY A 21 -11.75 2.72 9.84
C GLY A 21 -11.39 1.27 9.55
N ILE A 22 -11.16 0.92 8.27
CA ILE A 22 -10.68 -0.41 7.87
C ILE A 22 -9.28 -0.65 8.45
N ARG A 23 -8.40 0.35 8.38
CA ARG A 23 -7.04 0.25 8.94
C ARG A 23 -7.07 0.11 10.46
N ASP A 24 -7.84 0.93 11.16
CA ASP A 24 -7.96 0.85 12.62
C ASP A 24 -8.55 -0.53 13.04
N PHE A 25 -9.49 -1.08 12.26
CA PHE A 25 -10.02 -2.44 12.46
C PHE A 25 -8.95 -3.52 12.23
N PHE A 26 -8.16 -3.44 11.16
CA PHE A 26 -7.07 -4.39 10.90
C PHE A 26 -5.98 -4.35 11.97
N GLU A 27 -5.63 -3.17 12.48
CA GLU A 27 -4.67 -3.02 13.59
C GLU A 27 -5.18 -3.69 14.87
N LEU A 28 -6.49 -3.57 15.17
CA LEU A 28 -7.12 -4.26 16.30
C LEU A 28 -7.12 -5.78 16.12
N VAL A 29 -7.58 -6.28 14.96
CA VAL A 29 -7.66 -7.72 14.67
C VAL A 29 -6.29 -8.38 14.68
N ALA A 30 -5.25 -7.70 14.18
CA ALA A 30 -3.88 -8.22 14.19
C ALA A 30 -3.31 -8.44 15.61
N ALA A 31 -3.82 -7.72 16.62
CA ALA A 31 -3.43 -7.89 18.02
C ALA A 31 -4.20 -9.02 18.74
N MET A 32 -5.28 -9.53 18.14
CA MET A 32 -6.11 -10.59 18.71
C MET A 32 -5.58 -11.98 18.30
N LYS A 33 -5.53 -12.91 19.26
CA LYS A 33 -5.24 -14.32 18.97
C LYS A 33 -6.52 -15.03 18.54
N ASP A 34 -6.38 -16.05 17.69
CA ASP A 34 -7.46 -16.97 17.28
C ASP A 34 -8.63 -16.32 16.51
N VAL A 35 -8.35 -15.28 15.71
CA VAL A 35 -9.34 -14.65 14.82
C VAL A 35 -9.14 -15.08 13.36
N ILE A 36 -10.23 -15.40 12.67
CA ILE A 36 -10.25 -15.62 11.22
C ILE A 36 -10.61 -14.31 10.53
N SER A 37 -9.70 -13.76 9.73
CA SER A 37 -9.94 -12.52 8.98
C SER A 37 -10.69 -12.82 7.68
N LEU A 38 -11.94 -12.38 7.60
CA LEU A 38 -12.76 -12.43 6.38
C LEU A 38 -12.82 -11.09 5.64
N GLY A 39 -12.08 -10.08 6.12
CA GLY A 39 -12.03 -8.73 5.55
C GLY A 39 -10.86 -8.49 4.61
N ILE A 40 -10.02 -9.51 4.37
CA ILE A 40 -8.88 -9.41 3.46
C ILE A 40 -9.38 -9.18 2.03
N GLY A 41 -8.92 -8.08 1.42
CA GLY A 41 -9.25 -7.71 0.04
C GLY A 41 -8.19 -8.12 -0.99
N GLU A 42 -7.13 -8.82 -0.57
CA GLU A 42 -6.12 -9.39 -1.48
C GLU A 42 -6.47 -10.84 -1.85
N PRO A 43 -6.11 -11.30 -3.06
CA PRO A 43 -6.26 -12.70 -3.43
C PRO A 43 -5.44 -13.64 -2.53
N ASP A 44 -5.96 -14.82 -2.24
CA ASP A 44 -5.34 -15.87 -1.42
C ASP A 44 -4.32 -16.73 -2.18
N PHE A 45 -4.18 -16.53 -3.49
CA PHE A 45 -3.27 -17.28 -4.35
C PHE A 45 -2.04 -16.47 -4.74
N THR A 46 -0.94 -17.18 -4.98
CA THR A 46 0.28 -16.57 -5.52
C THR A 46 0.10 -16.19 -6.98
N THR A 47 0.68 -15.07 -7.40
CA THR A 47 0.75 -14.67 -8.81
C THR A 47 1.24 -15.83 -9.69
N PRO A 48 0.53 -16.17 -10.78
CA PRO A 48 0.90 -17.25 -11.70
C PRO A 48 2.37 -17.22 -12.15
N TRP A 49 2.98 -18.40 -12.30
CA TRP A 49 4.42 -18.54 -12.58
C TRP A 49 4.86 -17.79 -13.84
N HIS A 50 4.12 -17.92 -14.94
CA HIS A 50 4.45 -17.28 -16.21
C HIS A 50 4.49 -15.73 -16.12
N ILE A 51 3.71 -15.12 -15.22
CA ILE A 51 3.76 -13.68 -14.96
C ILE A 51 5.05 -13.30 -14.22
N ARG A 52 5.45 -14.13 -13.23
CA ARG A 52 6.69 -13.94 -12.47
C ARG A 52 7.90 -14.09 -13.38
N GLU A 53 7.91 -15.07 -14.29
CA GLU A 53 8.96 -15.25 -15.29
C GLU A 53 9.07 -14.05 -16.23
N ALA A 54 7.94 -13.52 -16.71
CA ALA A 54 7.94 -12.33 -17.56
C ALA A 54 8.54 -11.11 -16.84
N ALA A 55 8.24 -10.95 -15.55
CA ALA A 55 8.81 -9.90 -14.71
C ALA A 55 10.33 -10.07 -14.53
N ILE A 56 10.80 -11.28 -14.21
CA ILE A 56 12.23 -11.61 -14.09
C ILE A 56 12.95 -11.33 -15.41
N TYR A 57 12.43 -11.86 -16.51
CA TYR A 57 12.99 -11.66 -17.84
C TYR A 57 13.07 -10.18 -18.23
N SER A 58 12.06 -9.39 -17.88
CA SER A 58 12.06 -7.94 -18.10
C SER A 58 13.24 -7.26 -17.39
N LEU A 59 13.51 -7.63 -16.13
CA LEU A 59 14.63 -7.13 -15.35
C LEU A 59 15.98 -7.58 -15.93
N GLU A 60 16.11 -8.86 -16.30
CA GLU A 60 17.32 -9.39 -16.95
C GLU A 60 17.65 -8.67 -18.27
N LYS A 61 16.62 -8.20 -18.99
CA LYS A 61 16.76 -7.40 -20.21
C LYS A 61 16.99 -5.91 -19.98
N GLY A 62 17.16 -5.48 -18.73
CA GLY A 62 17.44 -4.08 -18.40
C GLY A 62 16.25 -3.14 -18.64
N ARG A 63 15.01 -3.64 -18.62
CA ARG A 63 13.80 -2.81 -18.74
C ARG A 63 13.50 -2.09 -17.42
N THR A 64 14.36 -1.16 -17.05
CA THR A 64 14.33 -0.40 -15.79
C THR A 64 14.14 1.10 -16.00
N HIS A 65 13.81 1.50 -17.24
CA HIS A 65 13.62 2.89 -17.64
C HIS A 65 12.13 3.23 -17.81
N TYR A 66 11.85 4.53 -17.90
CA TYR A 66 10.51 5.03 -18.19
C TYR A 66 9.92 4.38 -19.44
N THR A 67 8.64 4.05 -19.35
CA THR A 67 7.84 3.67 -20.51
C THR A 67 7.48 4.92 -21.33
N SER A 68 7.12 4.72 -22.60
CA SER A 68 6.59 5.82 -23.42
C SER A 68 5.29 6.38 -22.82
N ASN A 69 5.07 7.69 -22.95
CA ASN A 69 3.83 8.37 -22.58
C ASN A 69 2.83 8.43 -23.77
N LEU A 70 2.79 7.40 -24.62
CA LEU A 70 1.93 7.36 -25.82
C LEU A 70 0.45 7.62 -25.48
#